data_AF-A0A8B7E0J0-F1
#
_entry.id   AF-A0A8B7E0J0-F1
#
_cell.length_a   1.000
_cell.length_b   1.000
_cell.length_c   1.000
_cell.angle_alpha   90.00
_cell.angle_beta   90.00
_cell.angle_gamma   90.00
#
_symmetry.space_group_name_H-M   'P 1'
#
loop_
_entity.id
_entity.type
_entity.pdbx_description
1 polymer ?
#
loop_
_entity_poly.entity_id
_entity_poly.type
_entity_poly.pdbx_seq_one_letter_code
_entity_poly.pdbx_strand_id
1 'polypeptide(L)'
;MADDVTIEVIASDQRCEGFSGADLSALVREASVTALKDFMKNSFKTSSTSVSNPSTSVSNPSTDSEVLSDGYEEKKTSDVSDTFLSSHPINTSKTEETKKILVSRAHFETAFEKVKPSVSGADRIWYDDMKKKNIRK
;
A
#
# COMPACT_ATOMS: atom_id res chain seq x y z
N MET A 1 1.94 -13.27 -1.51
CA MET A 1 1.17 -13.12 -2.76
C MET A 1 0.31 -14.35 -2.93
N ALA A 2 -0.88 -14.23 -3.53
CA ALA A 2 -1.70 -15.40 -3.86
C ALA A 2 -1.18 -16.09 -5.13
N ASP A 3 -1.53 -17.36 -5.31
CA ASP A 3 -1.00 -18.20 -6.39
C ASP A 3 -1.47 -17.76 -7.79
N ASP A 4 -2.52 -16.94 -7.85
CA ASP A 4 -3.06 -16.34 -9.08
C ASP A 4 -2.27 -15.10 -9.55
N VAL A 5 -1.26 -14.68 -8.79
CA VAL A 5 -0.38 -13.54 -9.11
C VAL A 5 0.92 -14.03 -9.72
N THR A 6 1.07 -13.83 -11.03
CA THR A 6 2.32 -14.04 -11.76
C THR A 6 2.93 -12.69 -12.11
N ILE A 7 4.10 -12.36 -11.54
CA ILE A 7 4.73 -11.05 -11.69
C ILE A 7 5.16 -10.80 -13.14
N GLU A 8 5.61 -11.84 -13.83
CA GLU A 8 6.02 -11.79 -15.23
C GLU A 8 4.85 -11.38 -16.14
N VAL A 9 3.64 -11.87 -15.82
CA VAL A 9 2.42 -11.52 -16.56
C VAL A 9 2.03 -10.07 -16.29
N ILE A 10 2.13 -9.61 -15.04
CA ILE A 10 1.87 -8.22 -14.68
C ILE A 10 2.88 -7.28 -15.34
N ALA A 11 4.16 -7.65 -15.36
CA ALA A 11 5.22 -6.89 -15.99
C ALA A 11 5.06 -6.79 -17.52
N SER A 12 4.45 -7.81 -18.14
CA SER A 12 4.17 -7.84 -19.58
C SER A 12 2.82 -7.22 -19.96
N ASP A 13 2.04 -6.72 -18.99
CA ASP A 13 0.76 -6.06 -19.23
C ASP A 13 0.98 -4.73 -19.95
N GLN A 14 0.22 -4.47 -21.01
CA GLN A 14 0.31 -3.21 -21.76
C GLN A 14 0.03 -1.98 -20.90
N ARG A 15 -0.71 -2.13 -19.80
CA ARG A 15 -0.98 -1.04 -18.86
C ARG A 15 0.25 -0.59 -18.08
N CYS A 16 1.28 -1.45 -18.00
CA CYS A 16 2.59 -1.09 -17.44
C CYS A 16 3.47 -0.32 -18.42
N GLU A 17 3.04 -0.16 -19.69
CA GLU A 17 3.78 0.62 -20.68
C GLU A 17 3.88 2.08 -20.22
N GLY A 18 5.10 2.59 -20.08
CA GLY A 18 5.33 3.94 -19.58
C GLY A 18 5.24 4.07 -18.06
N PHE A 19 5.27 2.97 -17.31
CA PHE A 19 5.47 3.02 -15.87
C PHE A 19 6.96 3.24 -15.58
N SER A 20 7.25 4.21 -14.72
CA SER A 20 8.55 4.34 -14.09
C SER A 20 8.61 3.47 -12.81
N GLY A 21 9.78 3.42 -12.16
CA GLY A 21 9.91 2.75 -10.86
C GLY A 21 8.97 3.31 -9.79
N ALA A 22 8.61 4.60 -9.87
CA ALA A 22 7.64 5.21 -8.97
C ALA A 22 6.22 4.69 -9.21
N ASP A 23 5.82 4.52 -10.48
CA ASP A 23 4.49 4.01 -10.83
C ASP A 23 4.35 2.54 -10.44
N LEU A 24 5.39 1.73 -10.66
CA LEU A 24 5.42 0.33 -10.21
C LEU A 24 5.33 0.23 -8.68
N SER A 25 6.05 1.09 -7.95
CA SER A 25 5.95 1.17 -6.50
C SER A 25 4.54 1.56 -6.04
N ALA A 26 3.93 2.55 -6.70
CA ALA A 26 2.56 2.97 -6.44
C ALA A 26 1.55 1.84 -6.72
N LEU A 27 1.74 1.09 -7.82
CA LEU A 27 0.89 -0.06 -8.19
C LEU A 27 0.91 -1.14 -7.11
N VAL A 28 2.10 -1.56 -6.68
CA VAL A 28 2.26 -2.58 -5.63
C VAL A 28 1.69 -2.09 -4.30
N ARG A 29 1.91 -0.81 -3.96
CA ARG A 29 1.35 -0.20 -2.76
C ARG A 29 -0.18 -0.20 -2.80
N GLU A 30 -0.78 0.21 -3.91
CA GLU A 30 -2.24 0.28 -4.05
C GLU A 30 -2.89 -1.11 -4.02
N ALA A 31 -2.28 -2.11 -4.68
CA ALA A 31 -2.74 -3.49 -4.62
C ALA A 31 -2.68 -4.05 -3.18
N SER A 32 -1.60 -3.73 -2.45
CA SER A 32 -1.42 -4.15 -1.05
C SER A 32 -2.46 -3.52 -0.12
N VAL A 33 -2.70 -2.22 -0.26
CA VAL A 33 -3.70 -1.50 0.54
C VAL A 33 -5.12 -1.98 0.22
N THR A 34 -5.40 -2.30 -1.05
CA THR A 34 -6.70 -2.86 -1.46
C THR A 34 -6.92 -4.22 -0.82
N ALA A 35 -5.93 -5.11 -0.86
CA ALA A 35 -5.98 -6.41 -0.19
C ALA A 35 -6.24 -6.29 1.31
N LEU A 36 -5.57 -5.34 1.97
CA LEU A 36 -5.76 -5.07 3.40
C LEU A 36 -7.19 -4.57 3.69
N LYS A 37 -7.69 -3.62 2.90
CA LYS A 37 -9.06 -3.10 3.04
C LYS A 37 -10.10 -4.21 2.89
N ASP A 38 -9.92 -5.10 1.93
CA ASP A 38 -10.84 -6.21 1.67
C ASP A 38 -10.78 -7.26 2.78
N PHE A 39 -9.58 -7.56 3.29
CA PHE A 39 -9.42 -8.43 4.46
C PHE A 39 -10.17 -7.88 5.68
N MET A 40 -10.03 -6.58 5.98
CA MET A 40 -10.71 -5.94 7.10
C MET A 40 -12.23 -6.02 6.92
N LYS A 41 -12.77 -5.63 5.75
CA LYS A 41 -14.21 -5.72 5.47
C LYS A 41 -14.76 -7.13 5.64
N ASN A 42 -14.04 -8.14 5.17
CA ASN A 42 -14.47 -9.54 5.27
C ASN A 42 -14.31 -10.10 6.70
N SER A 43 -13.32 -9.65 7.46
CA SER A 43 -13.11 -10.06 8.85
C SER A 43 -14.25 -9.58 9.76
N PHE A 44 -14.81 -8.40 9.52
CA PHE A 44 -15.94 -7.86 10.28
C PHE A 44 -17.32 -8.32 9.75
N LYS A 45 -17.41 -8.82 8.52
CA LYS A 45 -18.66 -9.37 7.94
C LYS A 45 -19.05 -10.74 8.50
N THR A 46 -18.08 -11.55 8.93
CA THR A 46 -18.36 -12.92 9.41
C THR A 46 -19.03 -12.96 10.80
N SER A 47 -19.21 -11.82 11.48
CA SER A 47 -19.84 -11.73 12.80
C SER A 47 -21.30 -11.24 12.81
N SER A 48 -21.89 -10.91 11.66
CA SER A 48 -23.23 -10.29 11.60
C SER A 48 -24.13 -10.90 10.51
N THR A 49 -24.52 -12.17 10.69
CA THR A 49 -25.81 -12.66 10.17
C THR A 49 -26.81 -12.69 11.33
N SER A 50 -27.35 -11.52 11.65
CA SER A 50 -28.57 -11.33 12.45
C SER A 50 -29.04 -9.91 12.18
N VAL A 51 -30.08 -9.81 11.34
CA VAL A 51 -31.05 -8.71 11.15
C VAL A 51 -30.82 -7.40 11.92
N SER A 52 -30.76 -6.25 11.21
CA SER A 52 -31.54 -5.02 11.48
C SER A 52 -31.01 -3.79 10.72
N ASN A 53 -31.95 -2.96 10.26
CA ASN A 53 -31.83 -1.75 9.45
C ASN A 53 -30.78 -0.72 9.90
N PRO A 54 -30.17 0.06 8.97
CA PRO A 54 -29.58 1.33 9.29
C PRO A 54 -30.64 2.44 9.23
N SER A 55 -31.24 2.75 10.38
CA SER A 55 -31.91 4.04 10.59
C SER A 55 -30.86 5.13 10.82
N THR A 56 -31.02 6.20 10.07
CA THR A 56 -30.38 7.50 10.14
C THR A 56 -30.34 8.09 11.55
N SER A 57 -29.20 8.61 12.00
CA SER A 57 -29.17 9.80 12.86
C SER A 57 -27.86 10.57 12.72
N VAL A 58 -28.06 11.85 12.46
CA VAL A 58 -27.11 12.96 12.36
C VAL A 58 -26.49 13.28 13.73
N SER A 59 -25.28 13.85 13.74
CA SER A 59 -24.89 15.11 14.42
C SER A 59 -23.39 15.16 14.73
N ASN A 60 -22.67 16.10 14.10
CA ASN A 60 -21.39 16.61 14.60
C ASN A 60 -21.62 17.45 15.87
N PRO A 61 -20.60 17.56 16.72
CA PRO A 61 -20.19 18.92 17.09
C PRO A 61 -18.67 19.09 17.07
N SER A 62 -18.26 20.19 16.44
CA SER A 62 -16.97 20.83 16.59
C SER A 62 -16.60 21.08 18.05
N THR A 63 -15.32 20.98 18.37
CA THR A 63 -14.69 21.85 19.36
C THR A 63 -13.29 22.20 18.88
N ASP A 64 -13.15 23.42 18.39
CA ASP A 64 -11.89 24.16 18.33
C ASP A 64 -11.28 24.26 19.72
N SER A 65 -9.98 24.06 19.84
CA SER A 65 -9.17 24.61 20.92
C SER A 65 -7.71 24.60 20.49
N GLU A 66 -7.27 25.76 20.02
CA GLU A 66 -5.86 26.08 19.87
C GLU A 66 -5.17 26.17 21.23
N VAL A 67 -3.98 25.58 21.34
CA VAL A 67 -2.98 26.02 22.31
C VAL A 67 -1.62 26.03 21.61
N LEU A 68 -1.10 27.25 21.43
CA LEU A 68 0.27 27.59 21.08
C LEU A 68 1.19 27.47 22.31
N SER A 69 2.48 27.24 22.03
CA SER A 69 3.66 27.50 22.89
C SER A 69 3.88 26.45 24.01
N ASP A 70 5.08 25.98 24.35
CA ASP A 70 6.47 26.42 24.16
C ASP A 70 7.43 25.23 24.29
N GLY A 71 8.65 25.37 23.76
CA GLY A 71 9.86 24.76 24.34
C GLY A 71 10.17 23.30 23.97
N TYR A 72 11.09 23.11 23.02
CA TYR A 72 11.94 21.91 22.99
C TYR A 72 13.02 22.06 24.06
N GLU A 73 13.01 21.20 25.08
CA GLU A 73 14.10 21.11 26.07
C GLU A 73 14.91 19.84 25.81
N GLU A 74 16.12 20.03 25.27
CA GLU A 74 17.09 18.96 25.02
C GLU A 74 17.73 18.53 26.36
N LYS A 75 17.23 17.44 26.96
CA LYS A 75 17.91 16.78 28.08
C LYS A 75 18.67 15.56 27.62
N LYS A 76 19.98 15.76 27.46
CA LYS A 76 21.01 14.72 27.40
C LYS A 76 21.39 14.32 28.83
N THR A 77 20.90 13.18 29.29
CA THR A 77 21.45 12.43 30.44
C THR A 77 21.20 10.94 30.17
N SER A 78 22.18 10.22 29.62
CA SER A 78 23.11 9.36 30.37
C SER A 78 22.40 8.21 31.09
N ASP A 79 22.62 7.01 30.56
CA ASP A 79 22.59 5.72 31.26
C ASP A 79 21.27 5.26 31.87
N VAL A 80 20.50 4.54 31.04
CA VAL A 80 19.73 3.37 31.50
C VAL A 80 20.02 2.21 30.56
N SER A 81 20.85 1.30 31.04
CA SER A 81 20.99 -0.06 30.52
C SER A 81 19.66 -0.78 30.71
N ASP A 82 18.78 -0.69 29.71
CA ASP A 82 17.56 -1.50 29.69
C ASP A 82 17.67 -2.62 28.65
N THR A 83 18.28 -3.69 29.17
CA THR A 83 18.11 -5.10 28.85
C THR A 83 16.83 -5.44 28.07
N PHE A 84 16.83 -5.24 26.75
CA PHE A 84 15.80 -5.86 25.91
C PHE A 84 16.38 -6.29 24.59
N LEU A 85 16.91 -7.52 24.56
CA LEU A 85 16.67 -8.47 23.47
C LEU A 85 17.04 -9.85 24.02
N SER A 86 16.19 -10.34 24.93
CA SER A 86 16.12 -11.77 25.18
C SER A 86 15.76 -12.42 23.85
N SER A 87 16.76 -13.05 23.24
CA SER A 87 16.65 -13.97 22.13
C SER A 87 15.70 -15.10 22.52
N HIS A 88 14.41 -14.84 22.40
CA HIS A 88 13.41 -15.88 22.34
C HIS A 88 13.49 -16.48 20.93
N PRO A 89 13.80 -17.77 20.78
CA PRO A 89 13.53 -18.48 19.55
C PRO A 89 12.01 -18.44 19.34
N ILE A 90 11.53 -17.62 18.41
CA ILE A 90 10.10 -17.59 18.08
C ILE A 90 9.78 -18.86 17.28
N ASN A 91 9.38 -19.86 18.06
CA ASN A 91 8.55 -21.02 17.73
C ASN A 91 8.17 -21.17 16.26
N THR A 92 9.00 -21.92 15.52
CA THR A 92 8.56 -22.73 14.39
C THR A 92 7.62 -23.83 14.90
N SER A 93 6.44 -23.97 14.28
CA SER A 93 5.42 -25.03 14.48
C SER A 93 4.19 -24.65 15.32
N LYS A 94 3.31 -23.82 14.74
CA LYS A 94 1.87 -23.99 14.94
C LYS A 94 1.12 -23.50 13.71
N THR A 95 0.61 -24.43 12.92
CA THR A 95 -0.29 -24.17 11.79
C THR A 95 -1.66 -23.81 12.35
N GLU A 96 -1.75 -22.69 13.06
CA GLU A 96 -3.04 -22.01 13.25
C GLU A 96 -3.41 -21.46 11.87
N GLU A 97 -4.65 -21.71 11.41
CA GLU A 97 -5.22 -21.09 10.21
C GLU A 97 -5.38 -19.57 10.43
N THR A 98 -4.26 -18.87 10.54
CA THR A 98 -4.23 -17.42 10.42
C THR A 98 -4.66 -17.14 8.99
N LYS A 99 -5.81 -16.46 8.83
CA LYS A 99 -6.26 -16.01 7.51
C LYS A 99 -5.17 -15.08 6.96
N LYS A 100 -4.33 -15.62 6.09
CA LYS A 100 -3.19 -14.91 5.51
C LYS A 100 -3.74 -13.81 4.59
N ILE A 101 -3.33 -12.57 4.83
CA ILE A 101 -3.62 -11.47 3.91
C ILE A 101 -2.78 -11.71 2.65
N LEU A 102 -3.42 -12.08 1.56
CA LEU A 102 -2.77 -12.33 0.29
C LEU A 102 -3.26 -11.31 -0.74
N VAL A 103 -2.32 -10.71 -1.46
CA VAL A 103 -2.65 -9.91 -2.64
C VAL A 103 -2.91 -10.87 -3.79
N SER A 104 -4.11 -10.84 -4.37
CA SER A 104 -4.54 -11.57 -5.55
C SER A 104 -4.51 -10.69 -6.81
N ARG A 105 -4.74 -11.30 -7.98
CA ARG A 105 -4.80 -10.58 -9.25
C ARG A 105 -5.90 -9.51 -9.26
N ALA A 106 -7.02 -9.74 -8.58
CA ALA A 106 -8.12 -8.76 -8.50
C ALA A 106 -7.69 -7.43 -7.85
N HIS A 107 -6.78 -7.48 -6.87
CA HIS A 107 -6.27 -6.25 -6.26
C HIS A 107 -5.33 -5.48 -7.20
N PHE A 108 -4.58 -6.18 -8.06
CA PHE A 108 -3.78 -5.55 -9.11
C PHE A 108 -4.68 -4.90 -10.18
N GLU A 109 -5.78 -5.54 -10.54
CA GLU A 109 -6.75 -4.97 -11.49
C GLU A 109 -7.31 -3.63 -10.99
N THR A 110 -7.74 -3.60 -9.73
CA THR A 110 -8.19 -2.37 -9.07
C THR A 110 -7.07 -1.31 -8.97
N ALA A 111 -5.83 -1.75 -8.80
CA ALA A 111 -4.68 -0.85 -8.73
C ALA A 111 -4.36 -0.21 -10.10
N PHE A 112 -4.50 -0.95 -11.21
CA PHE A 112 -4.29 -0.43 -12.57
C PHE A 112 -5.29 0.67 -12.97
N GLU A 113 -6.49 0.65 -12.41
CA GLU A 113 -7.45 1.73 -12.63
C GLU A 113 -6.98 3.06 -12.03
N LYS A 114 -6.30 2.98 -10.87
CA LYS A 114 -5.88 4.12 -10.06
C LYS A 114 -4.50 4.65 -10.41
N VAL A 115 -3.56 3.76 -10.74
CA VAL A 115 -2.20 4.11 -11.07
C VAL A 115 -2.09 4.35 -12.58
N LYS A 116 -1.58 5.52 -12.95
CA LYS A 116 -1.37 5.93 -14.35
C LYS A 116 0.13 6.07 -14.62
N PRO A 117 0.57 5.87 -15.87
CA PRO A 117 1.97 6.04 -16.23
C PRO A 117 2.40 7.49 -15.96
N SER A 118 3.54 7.67 -15.30
CA SER A 118 4.14 9.00 -15.07
C SER A 118 4.87 9.52 -16.29
N VAL A 119 5.36 8.64 -17.18
CA VAL A 119 5.99 9.07 -18.43
C VAL A 119 4.98 9.05 -19.57
N SER A 120 4.77 10.22 -20.18
CA SER A 120 3.86 10.36 -21.31
C SER A 120 4.44 9.69 -22.56
N GLY A 121 3.60 9.09 -23.39
CA GLY A 121 4.00 8.57 -24.70
C GLY A 121 4.65 9.65 -25.59
N ALA A 122 4.29 10.92 -25.41
CA ALA A 122 4.89 12.04 -26.12
C ALA A 122 6.36 12.27 -25.74
N ASP A 123 6.70 12.19 -24.45
CA ASP A 123 8.08 12.35 -23.97
C ASP A 123 8.96 11.24 -24.55
N ARG A 124 8.46 9.99 -24.56
CA ARG A 124 9.18 8.87 -25.16
C ARG A 124 9.48 9.08 -26.64
N ILE A 125 8.48 9.51 -27.43
CA ILE A 125 8.66 9.80 -28.86
C ILE A 125 9.73 10.88 -29.07
N TRP A 126 9.72 11.92 -28.24
CA TRP A 126 10.71 12.98 -28.29
C TRP A 126 12.12 12.47 -27.95
N TYR A 127 12.27 11.70 -26.86
CA TYR A 127 13.55 11.10 -26.47
C TYR A 127 14.08 10.11 -27.52
N ASP A 128 13.22 9.27 -28.09
CA ASP A 128 13.59 8.30 -29.12
C ASP A 128 14.04 9.00 -30.41
N ASP A 129 13.34 10.06 -30.83
CA ASP A 129 13.72 10.87 -31.99
C ASP A 129 15.08 11.57 -31.75
N MET A 130 15.28 12.12 -30.56
CA MET A 130 16.55 12.77 -30.20
C MET A 130 17.71 11.76 -30.18
N LYS A 131 17.50 10.56 -29.63
CA LYS A 131 18.47 9.45 -29.66
C LYS A 131 18.81 9.02 -31.10
N LYS A 132 17.80 8.92 -31.97
CA LYS A 132 17.97 8.49 -33.36
C LYS A 132 18.66 9.54 -34.25
N LYS A 133 18.59 10.82 -33.88
CA LYS A 133 19.30 11.93 -34.55
C LYS A 133 20.76 12.02 -34.11
N ASN A 134 21.07 11.75 -32.84
CA ASN A 134 22.44 11.79 -32.33
C ASN A 134 23.32 10.61 -32.75
N ILE A 135 22.73 9.47 -33.14
CA ILE A 135 23.45 8.29 -33.63
C ILE A 135 23.79 8.39 -35.13
N ARG A 136 23.18 9.31 -35.87
CA ARG A 136 23.37 9.49 -37.32
C ARG A 136 24.43 10.55 -37.70
N LYS A 137 25.30 10.93 -36.76
CA LYS A 137 26.46 11.81 -37.00
C LYS A 137 27.75 11.00 -36.86
#